data_AF-A0A1Q7QAW6-F1
#
_entry.id   AF-A0A1Q7QAW6-F1
#
_cell.length_a   1.000
_cell.length_b   1.000
_cell.length_c   1.000
_cell.angle_alpha   90.00
_cell.angle_beta   90.00
_cell.angle_gamma   90.00
#
_symmetry.space_group_name_H-M   'P 1'
#
loop_
_entity.id
_entity.type
_entity.pdbx_description
1 polymer ?
#
loop_
_entity_poly.entity_id
_entity_poly.type
_entity_poly.pdbx_seq_one_letter_code
_entity_poly.pdbx_strand_id
1 'polypeptide(L)'
;MFVVRMRGDRLELTGPCGPDAWYIESHDEDDPMEIVKRLSTNLMGPPLLVHSTSWRRGKGGVLLSFLVVLDENQAADLAGVPITRAELARNSATEAAKGISANQVVEHALRHMAWLSQDDVAVRSALSPAWLAVLAGYVPEPFRHIG
;
A
#
# COMPACT_ATOMS: atom_id res chain seq x y z
N MET A 1 5.15 3.17 5.94
CA MET A 1 4.84 2.03 5.05
C MET A 1 3.64 1.27 5.57
N PHE A 2 2.94 0.56 4.70
CA PHE A 2 1.83 -0.35 5.00
C PHE A 2 2.20 -1.74 4.52
N VAL A 3 1.99 -2.76 5.35
CA VAL A 3 2.32 -4.14 5.01
C VAL A 3 1.03 -4.91 4.76
N VAL A 4 0.93 -5.51 3.58
CA VAL A 4 -0.25 -6.23 3.15
C VAL A 4 0.09 -7.66 2.76
N ARG A 5 -0.84 -8.57 3.02
CA ARG A 5 -0.74 -9.97 2.59
C ARG A 5 -2.09 -10.48 2.12
N MET A 6 -2.07 -11.60 1.41
CA MET A 6 -3.28 -12.38 1.16
C MET A 6 -3.49 -13.36 2.33
N ARG A 7 -4.74 -13.52 2.77
CA ARG A 7 -5.14 -14.61 3.66
C ARG A 7 -6.44 -15.22 3.13
N GLY A 8 -6.33 -16.42 2.58
CA GLY A 8 -7.41 -17.01 1.79
C GLY A 8 -7.70 -16.17 0.54
N ASP A 9 -8.91 -15.59 0.46
CA ASP A 9 -9.39 -14.77 -0.65
C ASP A 9 -9.43 -13.26 -0.32
N ARG A 10 -8.80 -12.83 0.78
CA ARG A 10 -8.88 -11.46 1.28
C ARG A 10 -7.52 -10.83 1.51
N LEU A 11 -7.45 -9.52 1.28
CA LEU A 11 -6.31 -8.72 1.68
C LEU A 11 -6.39 -8.39 3.17
N GLU A 12 -5.27 -8.55 3.85
CA GLU A 12 -5.11 -8.10 5.24
C GLU A 12 -4.04 -7.02 5.32
N LEU A 13 -4.28 -6.03 6.16
CA LEU A 13 -3.24 -5.14 6.69
C LEU A 13 -2.62 -5.84 7.90
N THR A 14 -1.29 -5.86 7.96
CA THR A 14 -0.52 -6.51 9.03
C THR A 14 0.73 -5.70 9.34
N GLY A 15 1.55 -6.17 10.28
CA GLY A 15 2.79 -5.55 10.65
C GLY A 15 3.34 -6.12 11.98
N PRO A 16 4.67 -6.12 12.18
CA PRO A 16 5.29 -6.60 13.42
C PRO A 16 4.83 -5.88 14.71
N CYS A 17 4.26 -4.68 14.60
CA CYS A 17 3.74 -3.89 15.72
C CYS A 17 2.22 -3.74 15.65
N GLY A 18 1.55 -4.64 14.92
CA GLY A 18 0.12 -4.56 14.63
C GLY A 18 -0.19 -4.04 13.21
N PRO A 19 -1.47 -4.09 12.81
CA PRO A 19 -1.94 -3.78 11.47
C PRO A 19 -2.14 -2.28 11.26
N ASP A 20 -1.08 -1.50 11.46
CA ASP A 20 -1.11 -0.04 11.38
C ASP A 20 0.02 0.50 10.50
N ALA A 21 -0.07 1.80 10.16
CA ALA A 21 0.97 2.48 9.43
C ALA A 21 2.29 2.52 10.21
N TRP A 22 3.37 2.15 9.54
CA TRP A 22 4.72 2.25 10.10
C TRP A 22 5.40 3.54 9.68
N TYR A 23 5.74 4.38 10.64
CA TYR A 23 6.47 5.62 10.40
C TYR A 23 7.96 5.39 10.60
N ILE A 24 8.74 5.74 9.58
CA ILE A 24 10.18 5.59 9.58
C ILE A 24 10.75 6.94 9.18
N GLU A 25 11.64 7.45 10.00
CA GLU A 25 12.43 8.63 9.69
C GLU A 25 13.59 8.23 8.77
N SER A 26 13.83 9.04 7.75
CA SER A 26 14.96 8.91 6.83
C SER A 26 15.71 10.23 6.80
N HIS A 27 17.02 10.17 6.66
CA HIS A 27 17.89 11.33 6.51
C HIS A 27 18.13 11.66 5.03
N ASP A 28 18.73 12.83 4.76
CA ASP A 28 18.89 13.36 3.40
C ASP A 28 19.70 12.46 2.45
N GLU A 29 20.65 11.70 2.99
CA GLU A 29 21.52 10.77 2.25
C GLU A 29 20.90 9.37 2.08
N ASP A 30 19.77 9.10 2.73
CA ASP A 30 19.14 7.79 2.68
C ASP A 30 18.30 7.62 1.39
N ASP A 31 18.34 6.41 0.82
CA ASP A 31 17.30 5.97 -0.12
C ASP A 31 16.12 5.35 0.67
N PRO A 32 14.94 6.01 0.71
CA PRO A 32 13.79 5.50 1.45
C PRO A 32 13.31 4.13 0.95
N MET A 33 13.51 3.81 -0.34
CA MET A 33 13.19 2.49 -0.88
C MET A 33 14.05 1.40 -0.26
N GLU A 34 15.37 1.61 -0.20
CA GLU A 34 16.29 0.64 0.37
C GLU A 34 16.09 0.49 1.88
N ILE A 35 15.74 1.56 2.60
CA ILE A 35 15.32 1.46 4.01
C ILE A 35 14.11 0.54 4.16
N VAL A 36 13.04 0.80 3.40
CA VAL A 36 11.79 0.02 3.49
C VAL A 36 12.04 -1.44 3.15
N LYS A 37 12.80 -1.72 2.09
CA LYS A 37 13.16 -3.06 1.65
C LYS A 37 14.02 -3.81 2.68
N ARG A 38 15.01 -3.12 3.28
CA ARG A 38 15.86 -3.71 4.33
C ARG A 38 15.05 -4.05 5.58
N LEU A 39 14.19 -3.14 6.03
CA LEU A 39 13.36 -3.35 7.22
C LEU A 39 12.34 -4.46 7.01
N SER A 40 11.65 -4.49 5.85
CA SER A 40 10.71 -5.58 5.56
C SER A 40 11.42 -6.93 5.50
N THR A 41 12.57 -6.99 4.82
CA THR A 41 13.38 -8.21 4.72
C THR A 41 13.81 -8.73 6.10
N ASN A 42 14.33 -7.86 6.95
CA ASN A 42 14.86 -8.27 8.25
C ASN A 42 13.78 -8.71 9.25
N LEU A 43 12.58 -8.11 9.18
CA LEU A 43 11.53 -8.33 10.17
C LEU A 43 10.50 -9.37 9.73
N MET A 44 10.32 -9.57 8.43
CA MET A 44 9.26 -10.41 7.88
C MET A 44 9.76 -11.35 6.78
N GLY A 45 11.02 -11.25 6.34
CA GLY A 45 11.55 -11.94 5.17
C GLY A 45 11.41 -11.12 3.88
N PRO A 46 11.99 -11.57 2.76
CA PRO A 46 11.95 -10.84 1.50
C PRO A 46 10.51 -10.61 1.02
N PRO A 47 10.08 -9.36 0.77
CA PRO A 47 8.73 -9.11 0.26
C PRO A 47 8.61 -9.51 -1.21
N LEU A 48 7.39 -9.84 -1.66
CA LEU A 48 7.08 -10.04 -3.08
C LEU A 48 7.24 -8.73 -3.86
N LEU A 49 6.83 -7.62 -3.24
CA LEU A 49 6.85 -6.29 -3.87
C LEU A 49 6.96 -5.19 -2.81
N VAL A 50 7.75 -4.16 -3.11
CA VAL A 50 7.78 -2.89 -2.39
C VAL A 50 7.57 -1.78 -3.39
N HIS A 51 6.60 -0.90 -3.14
CA HIS A 51 6.30 0.19 -4.05
C HIS A 51 5.94 1.48 -3.32
N SER A 52 6.45 2.60 -3.82
CA SER A 52 6.08 3.94 -3.36
C SER A 52 4.79 4.37 -4.06
N THR A 53 3.75 4.74 -3.32
CA THR A 53 2.40 4.93 -3.88
C THR A 53 1.90 6.35 -3.80
N SER A 54 2.43 7.15 -2.87
CA SER A 54 2.06 8.56 -2.73
C SER A 54 3.04 9.30 -1.83
N TRP A 55 2.96 10.63 -1.87
CA TRP A 55 3.68 11.50 -0.97
C TRP A 55 2.81 12.70 -0.55
N ARG A 56 3.13 13.30 0.60
CA ARG A 56 2.51 14.57 1.01
C ARG A 56 3.45 15.37 1.91
N ARG A 57 3.27 16.69 1.96
CA ARG A 57 3.88 17.50 3.02
C ARG A 57 3.16 17.21 4.35
N GLY A 58 3.93 16.94 5.40
CA GLY A 58 3.43 16.85 6.78
C GLY A 58 4.22 17.78 7.70
N LYS A 59 3.93 17.72 9.00
CA LYS A 59 4.70 18.47 10.00
C LYS A 59 6.14 17.95 10.01
N GLY A 60 7.08 18.80 9.61
CA GLY A 60 8.52 18.49 9.66
C GLY A 60 9.12 17.91 8.37
N GLY A 61 8.35 17.59 7.33
CA GLY A 61 8.95 16.94 6.16
C GLY A 61 7.99 16.53 5.04
N VAL A 62 8.50 15.68 4.16
CA VAL A 62 7.72 14.95 3.15
C VAL A 62 7.49 13.55 3.67
N LEU A 63 6.23 13.13 3.72
CA LEU A 63 5.86 11.76 4.07
C LEU A 63 5.70 10.98 2.78
N LEU A 64 6.56 9.99 2.57
CA LEU A 64 6.45 9.00 1.51
C LEU A 64 5.66 7.80 2.02
N SER A 65 4.70 7.33 1.23
CA SER A 65 3.91 6.15 1.57
C SER A 65 4.33 4.99 0.69
N PHE A 66 4.70 3.89 1.34
CA PHE A 66 5.09 2.65 0.69
C PHE A 66 4.08 1.55 1.00
N LEU A 67 3.80 0.71 0.00
CA LEU A 67 3.09 -0.55 0.14
C LEU A 67 4.10 -1.69 0.06
N VAL A 68 4.10 -2.58 1.05
CA VAL A 68 4.92 -3.79 1.10
C VAL A 68 3.98 -4.99 0.99
N VAL A 69 4.19 -5.83 -0.01
CA VAL A 69 3.40 -7.03 -0.27
C VAL A 69 4.19 -8.25 0.17
N LEU A 70 3.60 -9.03 1.08
CA LEU A 70 4.17 -10.30 1.53
C LEU A 70 3.53 -11.49 0.80
N ASP A 71 4.25 -12.61 0.80
CA ASP A 71 3.66 -13.90 0.44
C ASP A 71 2.59 -14.32 1.48
N GLU A 72 1.64 -15.16 1.06
CA GLU A 72 0.55 -15.68 1.91
C GLU A 72 1.05 -16.37 3.18
N ASN A 73 2.15 -17.12 3.07
CA ASN A 73 2.71 -17.90 4.16
C ASN A 73 3.76 -17.14 4.97
N GLN A 74 4.08 -15.92 4.53
CA GLN A 74 5.10 -15.10 5.15
C GLN A 74 4.54 -14.35 6.37
N ALA A 75 5.33 -14.35 7.45
CA ALA A 75 4.98 -13.68 8.70
C ALA A 75 3.58 -14.06 9.23
N ALA A 76 3.20 -15.34 9.08
CA ALA A 76 1.85 -15.85 9.32
C ALA A 76 1.36 -15.64 10.76
N ASP A 77 2.30 -15.57 11.71
CA ASP A 77 2.12 -15.32 13.13
C ASP A 77 1.76 -13.86 13.46
N LEU A 78 2.01 -12.92 12.55
CA LEU A 78 1.64 -11.52 12.75
C LEU A 78 0.13 -11.32 12.74
N ALA A 79 -0.36 -10.49 13.66
CA ALA A 79 -1.75 -10.06 13.68
C ALA A 79 -2.10 -9.31 12.37
N GLY A 80 -3.28 -9.59 11.84
CA GLY A 80 -3.79 -8.93 10.64
C GLY A 80 -5.26 -8.58 10.79
N VAL A 81 -5.69 -7.55 10.05
CA VAL A 81 -7.11 -7.19 9.92
C VAL A 81 -7.48 -7.12 8.44
N PRO A 82 -8.70 -7.57 8.08
CA PRO A 82 -9.17 -7.44 6.70
C PRO A 82 -9.17 -5.98 6.24
N ILE A 83 -8.65 -5.75 5.03
CA ILE A 83 -8.72 -4.44 4.39
C ILE A 83 -10.12 -4.23 3.84
N THR A 84 -10.83 -3.25 4.39
CA THR A 84 -12.12 -2.79 3.86
C THR A 84 -11.91 -1.68 2.85
N ARG A 85 -12.82 -1.57 1.87
CA ARG A 85 -12.80 -0.46 0.91
C ARG A 85 -13.01 0.87 1.62
N ALA A 86 -12.35 1.90 1.11
CA ALA A 86 -12.51 3.27 1.59
C ALA A 86 -12.74 4.22 0.42
N GLU A 87 -13.47 5.31 0.67
CA GLU A 87 -13.50 6.42 -0.29
C GLU A 87 -12.17 7.17 -0.26
N LEU A 88 -11.55 7.40 -1.41
CA LEU A 88 -10.34 8.20 -1.50
C LEU A 88 -10.53 9.58 -0.87
N ALA A 89 -9.49 10.12 -0.26
CA ALA A 89 -9.50 11.49 0.24
C ALA A 89 -9.67 12.46 -0.94
N ARG A 90 -10.66 13.36 -0.87
CA ARG A 90 -11.01 14.32 -1.93
C ARG A 90 -11.05 15.75 -1.39
N ASN A 91 -10.80 16.70 -2.28
CA ASN A 91 -11.07 18.12 -2.06
C ASN A 91 -11.38 18.80 -3.42
N SER A 92 -11.40 20.13 -3.47
CA SER A 92 -11.55 20.88 -4.72
C SER A 92 -10.40 20.60 -5.70
N ALA A 93 -10.60 20.96 -6.98
CA ALA A 93 -9.67 20.63 -8.06
C ALA A 93 -8.24 21.16 -7.85
N THR A 94 -8.07 22.20 -7.03
CA THR A 94 -6.78 22.86 -6.78
C THR A 94 -6.35 22.78 -5.32
N GLU A 95 -7.02 21.97 -4.49
CA GLU A 95 -6.70 21.84 -3.08
C GLU A 95 -6.33 20.40 -2.70
N ALA A 96 -5.38 20.27 -1.78
CA ALA A 96 -5.12 18.98 -1.13
C ALA A 96 -6.23 18.65 -0.12
N ALA A 97 -6.49 17.37 0.10
CA ALA A 97 -7.37 16.92 1.17
C ALA A 97 -6.85 17.41 2.54
N LYS A 98 -7.76 17.99 3.35
CA LYS A 98 -7.42 18.55 4.67
C LYS A 98 -7.11 17.49 5.73
N GLY A 99 -7.62 16.27 5.53
CA GLY A 99 -7.35 15.11 6.35
C GLY A 99 -7.28 13.87 5.47
N ILE A 100 -6.34 12.98 5.76
CA ILE A 100 -6.14 11.72 5.04
C ILE A 100 -5.96 10.64 6.09
N SER A 101 -6.86 9.66 6.12
CA SER A 101 -6.76 8.51 7.01
C SER A 101 -5.86 7.41 6.42
N ALA A 102 -5.36 6.52 7.28
CA ALA A 102 -4.56 5.36 6.87
C ALA A 102 -5.28 4.50 5.82
N ASN A 103 -6.57 4.18 6.04
CA ASN A 103 -7.37 3.37 5.12
C ASN A 103 -7.48 4.00 3.72
N GLN A 104 -7.50 5.33 3.63
CA GLN A 104 -7.53 6.03 2.35
C GLN A 104 -6.19 5.95 1.61
N VAL A 105 -5.07 5.95 2.35
CA VAL A 105 -3.74 5.74 1.77
C VAL A 105 -3.59 4.30 1.28
N VAL A 106 -4.09 3.33 2.05
CA VAL A 106 -4.10 1.90 1.66
C VAL A 106 -4.99 1.68 0.43
N GLU A 107 -6.21 2.23 0.41
CA GLU A 107 -7.09 2.19 -0.76
C GLU A 107 -6.36 2.75 -2.00
N HIS A 108 -5.78 3.95 -1.90
CA HIS A 108 -5.00 4.57 -2.98
C HIS A 108 -3.85 3.67 -3.46
N ALA A 109 -3.07 3.13 -2.53
CA ALA A 109 -1.98 2.23 -2.82
C ALA A 109 -2.44 0.97 -3.58
N LEU A 110 -3.57 0.38 -3.19
CA LEU A 110 -4.13 -0.79 -3.85
C LEU A 110 -4.69 -0.45 -5.25
N ARG A 111 -5.24 0.75 -5.47
CA ARG A 111 -5.62 1.20 -6.82
C ARG A 111 -4.40 1.38 -7.73
N HIS A 112 -3.32 1.94 -7.19
CA HIS A 112 -2.04 2.04 -7.90
C HIS A 112 -1.50 0.65 -8.25
N MET A 113 -1.51 -0.28 -7.31
CA MET A 113 -1.06 -1.65 -7.55
C MET A 113 -1.94 -2.39 -8.57
N ALA A 114 -3.26 -2.15 -8.56
CA ALA A 114 -4.17 -2.70 -9.57
C ALA A 114 -3.87 -2.19 -10.98
N TRP A 115 -3.54 -0.89 -11.12
CA TRP A 115 -3.06 -0.34 -12.38
C TRP A 115 -1.71 -0.95 -12.80
N LEU A 116 -0.73 -0.99 -11.90
CA LEU A 116 0.59 -1.57 -12.16
C LEU A 116 0.52 -3.06 -12.54
N SER A 117 -0.39 -3.84 -11.94
CA SER A 117 -0.56 -5.25 -12.29
C SER A 117 -1.00 -5.48 -13.75
N GLN A 118 -1.51 -4.44 -14.41
CA GLN A 118 -1.90 -4.46 -15.82
C GLN A 118 -0.80 -3.88 -16.73
N ASP A 119 -0.05 -2.90 -16.24
CA ASP A 119 0.90 -2.10 -17.02
C ASP A 119 2.37 -2.59 -16.90
N ASP A 120 2.78 -3.02 -15.70
CA ASP A 120 4.14 -3.43 -15.37
C ASP A 120 4.26 -4.97 -15.28
N VAL A 121 5.04 -5.55 -16.20
CA VAL A 121 5.28 -7.00 -16.27
C VAL A 121 5.96 -7.55 -15.02
N ALA A 122 6.85 -6.78 -14.38
CA ALA A 122 7.53 -7.23 -13.17
C ALA A 122 6.55 -7.32 -12.00
N VAL A 123 5.70 -6.32 -11.82
CA VAL A 123 4.62 -6.33 -10.82
C VAL A 123 3.66 -7.48 -11.08
N ARG A 124 3.19 -7.63 -12.32
CA ARG A 124 2.28 -8.71 -12.70
C ARG A 124 2.86 -10.10 -12.43
N SER A 125 4.16 -10.30 -12.69
CA SER A 125 4.84 -11.59 -12.51
C SER A 125 5.09 -11.93 -11.04
N ALA A 126 5.19 -10.92 -10.17
CA ALA A 126 5.40 -11.11 -8.74
C ALA A 126 4.12 -11.49 -7.98
N LEU A 127 2.94 -11.21 -8.54
CA LEU A 127 1.65 -11.39 -7.87
C LEU A 127 0.99 -12.73 -8.26
N SER A 128 0.39 -13.40 -7.28
CA SER A 128 -0.36 -14.64 -7.51
C SER A 128 -1.70 -14.36 -8.23
N PRO A 129 -2.33 -15.38 -8.85
CA PRO A 129 -3.66 -15.21 -9.45
C PRO A 129 -4.72 -14.69 -8.47
N ALA A 130 -4.66 -15.07 -7.19
CA ALA A 130 -5.57 -14.57 -6.17
C ALA A 130 -5.39 -13.06 -5.92
N TRP A 131 -4.14 -12.58 -5.89
CA TRP A 131 -3.85 -11.15 -5.83
C TRP A 131 -4.44 -10.39 -7.00
N LEU A 132 -4.22 -10.88 -8.22
CA LEU A 132 -4.75 -10.26 -9.43
C LEU A 132 -6.29 -10.21 -9.43
N ALA A 133 -6.94 -11.28 -8.97
CA ALA A 133 -8.39 -11.33 -8.87
C ALA A 133 -8.96 -10.28 -7.89
N VAL A 134 -8.33 -10.11 -6.73
CA VAL A 134 -8.78 -9.10 -5.75
C VAL A 134 -8.49 -7.67 -6.24
N LEU A 135 -7.33 -7.45 -6.88
CA LEU A 135 -6.94 -6.15 -7.43
C LEU A 135 -7.85 -5.67 -8.56
N ALA A 136 -8.50 -6.58 -9.30
CA ALA A 136 -9.47 -6.22 -10.32
C ALA A 136 -10.61 -5.32 -9.78
N GLY A 137 -10.93 -5.42 -8.48
CA GLY A 137 -11.91 -4.56 -7.82
C GLY A 137 -11.38 -3.17 -7.41
N TYR A 138 -10.08 -2.89 -7.54
CA TYR A 138 -9.45 -1.62 -7.14
C TYR A 138 -9.24 -0.66 -8.33
N VAL A 139 -9.86 -0.91 -9.47
CA VAL A 139 -9.84 0.01 -10.61
C VAL A 139 -10.63 1.29 -10.31
N PRO A 140 -10.21 2.47 -10.83
CA PRO A 140 -11.01 3.68 -10.76
C PRO A 140 -12.38 3.44 -11.41
N GLU A 141 -13.46 3.79 -10.71
CA GLU A 141 -14.77 3.84 -11.36
C GLU A 141 -14.75 4.94 -12.44
N PRO A 142 -15.34 4.70 -13.63
CA PRO A 142 -15.54 5.74 -14.62
C PRO A 142 -16.26 6.93 -13.97
N PHE A 143 -15.84 8.13 -14.34
CA PHE A 143 -16.50 9.35 -13.92
C PHE A 143 -18.01 9.26 -14.19
N ARG A 144 -18.83 9.30 -13.14
CA ARG A 144 -20.29 9.47 -13.26
C ARG A 144 -20.59 10.96 -13.17
N HIS A 145 -20.95 11.58 -14.31
CA HIS A 145 -21.53 12.93 -14.30
C HIS A 145 -22.82 12.85 -13.50
N ILE A 146 -22.87 13.51 -12.34
CA ILE A 146 -24.14 13.82 -11.69
C ILE A 146 -24.74 14.95 -12.52
N GLY A 147 -25.81 14.62 -13.25
CA GLY A 147 -26.62 15.61 -13.97
C GLY A 147 -27.48 16.42 -13.03
#